data_AF-A0A8T8I2U5-F1
#
_entry.id   AF-A0A8T8I2U5-F1
#
_cell.length_a   1.000
_cell.length_b   1.000
_cell.length_c   1.000
_cell.angle_alpha   90.00
_cell.angle_beta   90.00
_cell.angle_gamma   90.00
#
_symmetry.space_group_name_H-M   'P 1'
#
loop_
_entity.id
_entity.type
_entity.pdbx_description
1 polymer ?
#
loop_
_entity_poly.entity_id
_entity_poly.type
_entity_poly.pdbx_seq_one_letter_code
_entity_poly.pdbx_strand_id
1 'polypeptide(L)' 'MLLLLDNANDDNQVRPILDATTPCFTVITSRTQPFELPVHDDAHVIHVPPLTAAESEALVRAVIGADRVGQDPAAVRE' A
#
# COMPACT_ATOMS: atom_id res chain seq x y z
N MET A 1 8.94 -19.55 -1.95
CA MET A 1 9.71 -18.30 -1.81
C MET A 1 8.76 -17.15 -2.10
N LEU A 2 8.86 -16.07 -1.34
CA LEU A 2 8.08 -14.85 -1.49
C LEU A 2 9.06 -13.68 -1.55
N LEU A 3 8.91 -12.80 -2.54
CA LEU A 3 9.67 -11.56 -2.62
C LEU A 3 8.73 -10.37 -2.32
N LEU A 4 9.19 -9.43 -1.49
CA LEU A 4 8.50 -8.18 -1.21
C LEU A 4 9.39 -7.02 -1.64
N LEU A 5 8.95 -6.26 -2.62
CA LEU A 5 9.62 -5.03 -3.07
C LEU A 5 8.80 -3.84 -2.55
N ASP A 6 9.28 -3.22 -1.48
CA ASP A 6 8.57 -2.13 -0.83
C ASP A 6 8.94 -0.78 -1.45
N ASN A 7 7.92 0.06 -1.67
CA ASN A 7 8.02 1.43 -2.14
C ASN A 7 8.86 1.59 -3.42
N ALA A 8 8.59 0.73 -4.41
CA ALA A 8 9.19 0.82 -5.73
C ALA A 8 8.80 2.15 -6.40
N ASN A 9 9.77 2.82 -7.02
CA ASN A 9 9.51 4.10 -7.66
C ASN A 9 9.04 3.94 -9.12
N ASP A 10 9.56 2.93 -9.83
CA ASP A 10 9.24 2.64 -11.22
C ASP A 10 9.70 1.23 -11.62
N ASP A 11 9.29 0.83 -12.82
CA ASP A 11 9.50 -0.52 -13.36
C ASP A 11 10.98 -0.82 -13.65
N ASN A 12 11.81 0.22 -13.91
CA ASN A 12 13.25 0.01 -14.16
C ASN A 12 13.99 -0.45 -12.90
N GLN A 13 13.46 -0.12 -11.71
CA GLN A 13 13.98 -0.62 -10.44
C GLN A 13 13.58 -2.08 -10.21
N VAL A 14 12.38 -2.46 -10.62
CA VAL A 14 11.77 -3.77 -10.30
C VAL A 14 12.24 -4.87 -11.26
N ARG A 15 12.21 -4.61 -12.57
CA ARG A 15 12.44 -5.65 -13.60
C ARG A 15 13.79 -6.37 -13.48
N PRO A 16 14.93 -5.68 -13.26
CA PRO A 16 16.22 -6.36 -13.08
C PRO A 16 16.23 -7.35 -11.91
N ILE A 17 15.43 -7.10 -10.87
CA ILE A 17 15.33 -8.00 -9.72
C ILE A 17 14.52 -9.24 -10.10
N LEU A 18 13.39 -9.06 -10.81
CA LEU A 18 12.55 -10.15 -11.30
C LEU A 18 13.33 -11.07 -12.26
N ASP A 19 14.07 -10.49 -13.21
CA ASP A 19 14.87 -11.25 -14.18
C ASP A 19 16.02 -12.04 -13.52
N ALA A 20 16.60 -11.50 -12.44
CA ALA A 20 17.71 -12.12 -11.73
C ALA A 20 17.27 -13.16 -10.68
N THR A 21 15.98 -13.27 -10.37
CA THR A 21 15.45 -14.19 -9.37
C THR A 21 14.79 -15.41 -9.99
N THR A 22 14.87 -16.55 -9.30
CA THR A 22 14.06 -17.72 -9.66
C THR A 22 12.57 -17.37 -9.55
N PRO A 23 11.72 -17.78 -10.51
CA PRO A 23 10.30 -17.43 -10.49
C PRO A 23 9.66 -17.73 -9.13
N CYS A 24 9.12 -16.68 -8.51
CA CYS A 24 8.48 -16.75 -7.21
C CYS A 24 7.37 -15.71 -7.10
N PHE A 25 6.44 -15.93 -6.17
CA PHE A 25 5.38 -14.96 -5.93
C PHE A 25 6.01 -13.67 -5.39
N THR A 26 5.71 -12.55 -6.04
CA THR A 26 6.29 -11.25 -5.72
C THR A 26 5.19 -10.25 -5.42
N VAL A 27 5.32 -9.54 -4.30
CA VAL A 27 4.46 -8.42 -3.92
C VAL A 27 5.27 -7.15 -4.08
N ILE A 28 4.70 -6.17 -4.77
CA ILE A 28 5.32 -4.87 -5.01
C ILE A 28 4.39 -3.82 -4.42
N THR A 29 4.92 -2.94 -3.57
CA THR A 29 4.19 -1.74 -3.14
C THR A 29 4.79 -0.53 -3.86
N SER A 30 3.94 0.40 -4.29
CA SER A 30 4.36 1.61 -4.97
C SER A 30 3.37 2.74 -4.71
N ARG A 31 3.85 3.98 -4.87
CA ARG A 31 3.03 5.20 -4.89
C ARG A 31 2.84 5.77 -6.29
N THR A 32 3.59 5.26 -7.25
CA THR A 32 3.48 5.59 -8.68
C THR A 32 2.75 4.45 -9.39
N GLN A 33 2.16 4.73 -10.54
CA GLN A 33 1.50 3.68 -11.33
C GLN A 33 2.56 2.94 -12.16
N PRO A 34 2.76 1.62 -11.96
CA PRO A 34 3.65 0.83 -12.81
C PRO A 34 2.96 0.60 -14.16
N PHE A 35 3.43 1.27 -15.21
CA PHE A 35 2.77 1.25 -16.52
C PHE A 35 3.06 -0.02 -17.32
N GLU A 36 4.20 -0.68 -17.11
CA GLU A 36 4.69 -1.78 -17.95
C GLU A 36 4.57 -3.15 -17.27
N LEU A 37 4.70 -3.23 -15.94
CA LEU A 37 4.59 -4.50 -15.21
C LEU A 37 3.27 -5.28 -15.48
N PRO A 38 2.09 -4.65 -15.54
CA PRO A 38 0.85 -5.38 -15.83
C PRO A 38 0.78 -5.91 -17.27
N VAL A 39 1.54 -5.31 -18.19
CA VAL A 39 1.55 -5.66 -19.61
C VAL A 39 2.52 -6.81 -19.90
N HIS A 40 3.67 -6.83 -19.23
CA HIS A 40 4.77 -7.74 -19.56
C HIS A 40 5.02 -8.83 -18.52
N ASP A 41 4.62 -8.63 -17.27
CA ASP A 41 5.02 -9.46 -16.13
C ASP A 41 3.84 -10.10 -15.39
N ASP A 42 2.66 -10.17 -16.03
CA ASP A 42 1.40 -10.68 -15.46
C ASP A 42 1.06 -10.05 -14.08
N ALA A 43 1.48 -8.79 -13.89
CA ALA A 43 1.32 -8.11 -12.62
C ALA A 43 -0.14 -7.69 -12.41
N HIS A 44 -0.77 -8.22 -11.36
CA HIS A 44 -2.09 -7.79 -10.93
C HIS A 44 -1.99 -6.54 -10.06
N VAL A 45 -2.53 -5.42 -10.55
CA VAL A 45 -2.54 -4.15 -9.82
C VAL A 45 -3.70 -4.13 -8.83
N ILE A 46 -3.39 -3.93 -7.55
CA ILE A 46 -4.36 -3.68 -6.49
C ILE A 46 -4.25 -2.21 -6.09
N HIS A 47 -5.27 -1.42 -6.45
CA HIS A 47 -5.38 -0.06 -5.96
C HIS A 47 -5.82 -0.06 -4.49
N VAL A 48 -5.03 0.57 -3.63
CA VAL A 48 -5.39 0.80 -2.23
C VAL A 48 -6.08 2.17 -2.14
N PRO A 49 -7.41 2.21 -1.99
CA PRO A 49 -8.12 3.49 -1.89
C PRO A 49 -7.80 4.18 -0.55
N PRO A 50 -8.04 5.50 -0.46
CA PRO A 50 -8.11 6.16 0.83
C PRO A 50 -9.15 5.48 1.73
N LEU A 51 -8.89 5.50 3.05
CA LEU A 51 -9.88 5.05 4.04
C LEU A 51 -11.15 5.90 3.91
N THR A 52 -12.30 5.27 4.16
CA THR A 52 -13.55 5.99 4.39
C THR A 52 -13.45 6.86 5.65
N ALA A 53 -14.38 7.81 5.82
CA ALA A 53 -14.44 8.62 7.04
C ALA A 53 -14.54 7.74 8.30
N ALA A 54 -15.40 6.73 8.28
CA ALA A 54 -15.59 5.82 9.42
C ALA A 54 -14.32 4.99 9.73
N GLU A 55 -13.61 4.50 8.71
CA GLU A 55 -12.34 3.79 8.89
C GLU A 55 -11.23 4.72 9.39
N SER A 56 -11.21 5.96 8.93
CA SER A 56 -10.25 6.98 9.39
C SER A 56 -10.47 7.32 10.86
N GLU A 57 -11.73 7.54 11.27
CA GLU A 57 -12.08 7.74 12.69
C GLU A 57 -11.69 6.53 13.56
N ALA A 58 -11.92 5.32 13.05
CA ALA A 58 -11.55 4.08 13.74
C ALA A 58 -10.03 3.94 13.89
N LEU A 59 -9.26 4.28 12.85
CA LEU A 59 -7.80 4.29 12.89
C LEU A 59 -7.29 5.30 13.92
N VAL A 60 -7.76 6.55 13.88
CA VAL A 60 -7.36 7.58 14.85
C VAL A 60 -7.68 7.12 16.27
N ARG A 61 -8.88 6.59 16.50
CA ARG A 61 -9.27 6.04 17.80
C ARG A 61 -8.36 4.90 18.26
N ALA A 62 -7.94 4.01 17.36
CA ALA A 62 -7.02 2.93 17.69
C ALA A 62 -5.62 3.44 18.06
N VAL A 63 -5.17 4.55 17.46
CA VAL A 63 -3.84 5.14 17.69
C VAL A 63 -3.79 5.98 18.97
N ILE A 64 -4.79 6.85 19.21
CA ILE A 64 -4.76 7.81 20.33
C ILE A 64 -5.60 7.38 21.54
N GLY A 65 -6.37 6.29 21.42
CA GLY A 65 -7.19 5.73 22.48
C GLY A 65 -8.59 6.37 22.60
N ALA A 66 -9.55 5.58 23.08
CA ALA A 66 -10.95 5.97 23.17
C ALA A 66 -11.19 7.16 24.13
N ASP A 67 -10.43 7.25 25.23
CA ASP A 67 -10.57 8.33 26.21
C ASP A 67 -10.24 9.69 25.60
N ARG A 68 -9.16 9.76 24.81
CA ARG A 68 -8.71 11.00 24.15
C ARG A 68 -9.69 11.44 23.07
N VAL A 69 -10.20 10.49 22.28
CA VAL A 69 -11.26 10.75 21.29
C VAL A 69 -12.54 11.23 21.97
N GLY A 70 -12.87 10.68 23.15
CA GLY A 70 -14.05 11.08 23.91
C GLY A 70 -14.00 12.52 24.42
N GLN A 71 -12.81 13.09 24.64
CA GLN A 71 -12.67 14.48 25.09
C GLN A 71 -13.04 15.50 23.99
N ASP A 72 -12.79 15.18 22.72
CA ASP A 72 -13.20 15.99 21.58
C ASP A 72 -13.52 15.13 20.35
N PRO A 73 -14.77 14.61 20.25
CA PRO A 73 -15.17 13.77 19.13
C PRO A 73 -15.27 14.50 17.79
N ALA A 74 -15.34 15.84 17.79
CA ALA A 74 -15.44 16.63 16.57
C ALA A 74 -14.07 16.74 15.88
N ALA A 75 -12.99 16.88 16.66
CA ALA A 75 -11.63 16.95 16.15
C ALA A 75 -11.16 15.70 15.39
N VAL A 76 -11.83 14.55 15.56
CA VAL A 76 -11.52 13.31 14.83
C VAL A 76 -12.29 13.20 13.51
N ARG A 77 -13.29 14.07 13.30
CA ARG A 77 -14.17 14.11 12.12
C ARG A 77 -13.81 15.21 11.11
N GLU A 78 -12.89 16.10 11.46
CA GLU A 78 -12.35 17.18 10.62
C GLU A 78 -11.17 16.68 9.77
#